data_AF-A0A7J4DTQ7-F1
#
_entry.id   AF-A0A7J4DTQ7-F1
#
_cell.length_a   1.000
_cell.length_b   1.000
_cell.length_c   1.000
_cell.angle_alpha   90.00
_cell.angle_beta   90.00
_cell.angle_gamma   90.00
#
_symmetry.space_group_name_H-M   'P 1'
#
loop_
_entity.id
_entity.type
_entity.pdbx_description
1 polymer ?
#
loop_
_entity_poly.entity_id
_entity_poly.type
_entity_poly.pdbx_seq_one_letter_code
_entity_poly.pdbx_strand_id
1 'polypeptide(L)'
;ELMEYDRALELMEKAEEILEELGREEDVLHIRIYKAYITFENGDIPKAKAELASVLPKVLDKPQLKAQVHLVFEEIFEEQDNYEAALQECLYAMIEAKEGEYFDIAFDALIDVIWQLMIEDEFEIIYNNIDMFANAIPELKDFFEGVKAIALFKDGKVGREEVSEAVLKVKDRRLLDLLEFLAEAEL
;
A
#
# COMPACT_ATOMS: atom_id res chain seq x y z
N GLU A 1 10.25 12.20 18.17
CA GLU A 1 10.02 10.83 17.67
C GLU A 1 9.76 9.83 18.80
N LEU A 2 10.73 9.09 19.36
CA LEU A 2 10.43 8.06 20.39
C LEU A 2 9.55 8.53 21.59
N MET A 3 9.87 9.68 22.20
CA MET A 3 9.04 10.25 23.29
C MET A 3 7.65 10.72 22.84
N GLU A 4 7.47 10.97 21.54
CA GLU A 4 6.17 11.37 20.96
C GLU A 4 5.31 10.15 20.66
N TYR A 5 5.91 9.02 20.23
CA TYR A 5 5.20 7.74 20.04
C TYR A 5 4.66 7.18 21.36
N ASP A 6 5.46 7.17 22.44
CA ASP A 6 5.00 6.72 23.76
C ASP A 6 3.81 7.55 24.26
N ARG A 7 3.87 8.88 24.05
CA ARG A 7 2.78 9.78 24.41
C ARG A 7 1.54 9.59 23.53
N ALA A 8 1.72 9.31 22.24
CA ALA A 8 0.64 9.02 21.33
C ALA A 8 -0.09 7.72 21.73
N LEU A 9 0.66 6.67 22.07
CA LEU A 9 0.10 5.41 22.58
C LEU A 9 -0.70 5.63 23.85
N GLU A 10 -0.19 6.39 24.82
CA GLU A 10 -0.92 6.70 26.07
C GLU A 10 -2.25 7.43 25.80
N LEU A 11 -2.26 8.38 24.85
CA LEU A 11 -3.47 9.10 24.47
C LEU A 11 -4.46 8.19 23.72
N MET A 12 -3.96 7.29 22.87
CA MET A 12 -4.79 6.32 22.16
C MET A 12 -5.39 5.29 23.09
N GLU A 13 -4.67 4.82 24.12
CA GLU A 13 -5.22 3.93 25.15
C GLU A 13 -6.40 4.58 25.88
N LYS A 14 -6.24 5.84 26.32
CA LYS A 14 -7.34 6.59 26.94
C LYS A 14 -8.53 6.77 26.01
N ALA A 15 -8.27 7.03 24.73
CA ALA A 15 -9.33 7.17 23.73
C ALA A 15 -10.05 5.83 23.47
N GLU A 16 -9.31 4.71 23.44
CA GLU A 16 -9.86 3.37 23.33
C GLU A 16 -10.82 3.07 24.48
N GLU A 17 -10.39 3.30 25.73
CA GLU A 17 -11.22 3.10 26.93
C GLU A 17 -12.54 3.90 26.86
N ILE A 18 -12.45 5.18 26.49
CA ILE A 18 -13.64 6.04 26.35
C ILE A 18 -14.58 5.52 25.26
N LEU A 19 -14.05 5.09 24.11
CA LEU A 19 -14.88 4.57 23.01
C LEU A 19 -15.51 3.23 23.35
N GLU A 20 -14.82 2.37 24.10
CA GLU A 20 -15.38 1.12 24.63
C GLU A 20 -16.54 1.39 25.60
N GLU A 21 -16.38 2.33 26.54
CA GLU A 21 -17.45 2.75 27.45
C GLU A 21 -18.67 3.32 26.71
N LEU A 22 -18.44 3.98 25.58
CA LEU A 22 -19.49 4.54 24.72
C LEU A 22 -20.10 3.52 23.75
N GLY A 23 -19.61 2.28 23.70
CA GLY A 23 -20.08 1.24 22.77
C GLY A 23 -19.78 1.54 21.30
N ARG A 24 -18.71 2.30 21.03
CA ARG A 24 -18.29 2.74 19.69
C ARG A 24 -17.34 1.74 19.05
N GLU A 25 -17.85 0.54 18.77
CA GLU A 25 -17.04 -0.62 18.38
C GLU A 25 -16.17 -0.40 17.13
N GLU A 26 -16.69 0.27 16.10
CA GLU A 26 -15.94 0.54 14.87
C GLU A 26 -14.78 1.53 15.10
N ASP A 27 -15.03 2.58 15.89
CA ASP A 27 -14.00 3.55 16.25
C ASP A 27 -12.90 2.92 17.12
N VAL A 28 -13.26 1.97 18.00
CA VAL A 28 -12.28 1.17 18.75
C VAL A 28 -11.39 0.37 17.81
N LEU A 29 -11.94 -0.19 16.72
CA LEU A 29 -11.14 -0.93 15.73
C LEU A 29 -10.18 0.00 14.97
N HIS A 30 -10.61 1.20 14.58
CA HIS A 30 -9.69 2.21 14.02
C HIS A 30 -8.52 2.49 14.97
N ILE A 31 -8.80 2.79 16.25
CA ILE A 31 -7.75 3.08 17.23
C ILE A 31 -6.77 1.90 17.34
N ARG A 32 -7.26 0.66 17.35
CA ARG A 32 -6.38 -0.52 17.45
C ARG A 32 -5.46 -0.67 16.23
N ILE A 33 -5.94 -0.34 15.04
CA ILE A 33 -5.09 -0.35 13.83
C ILE A 33 -4.01 0.73 13.94
N TYR A 34 -4.39 1.96 14.32
CA TYR A 34 -3.43 3.06 14.50
C TYR A 34 -2.42 2.79 15.62
N LYS A 35 -2.82 2.15 16.72
CA LYS A 35 -1.89 1.73 17.78
C LYS A 35 -0.88 0.71 17.27
N ALA A 36 -1.31 -0.22 16.41
CA ALA A 36 -0.41 -1.19 15.81
C ALA A 36 0.60 -0.50 14.87
N TYR A 37 0.14 0.47 14.07
CA TYR A 37 1.01 1.31 13.26
C TYR A 37 2.06 2.05 14.11
N ILE A 38 1.65 2.75 15.17
CA ILE A 38 2.59 3.45 16.07
C ILE A 38 3.53 2.46 16.78
N THR A 39 3.07 1.26 17.12
CA THR A 39 3.91 0.21 17.70
C THR A 39 4.99 -0.25 16.73
N PHE A 40 4.66 -0.34 15.44
CA PHE A 40 5.62 -0.58 14.36
C PHE A 40 6.63 0.57 14.25
N GLU A 41 6.16 1.82 14.16
CA GLU A 41 6.98 3.04 14.09
C GLU A 41 7.95 3.18 15.28
N ASN A 42 7.54 2.66 16.44
CA ASN A 42 8.38 2.62 17.65
C ASN A 42 9.41 1.46 17.65
N GLY A 43 9.47 0.68 16.56
CA GLY A 43 10.42 -0.41 16.33
C GLY A 43 9.98 -1.81 16.81
N ASP A 44 8.77 -1.98 17.33
CA ASP A 44 8.28 -3.28 17.82
C ASP A 44 7.42 -4.01 16.78
N ILE A 45 8.05 -4.36 15.65
CA ILE A 45 7.40 -5.05 14.53
C ILE A 45 6.64 -6.33 14.95
N PRO A 46 7.20 -7.25 15.77
CA PRO A 46 6.49 -8.46 16.16
C PRO A 46 5.20 -8.17 16.92
N LYS A 47 5.21 -7.16 17.79
CA LYS A 47 4.01 -6.74 18.53
C LYS A 47 2.99 -6.10 17.60
N ALA A 48 3.40 -5.20 16.70
CA ALA A 48 2.52 -4.59 15.72
C ALA A 48 1.79 -5.65 14.87
N LYS A 49 2.52 -6.64 14.34
CA LYS A 49 1.92 -7.75 13.58
C LYS A 49 0.90 -8.56 14.41
N ALA A 50 1.21 -8.81 15.69
CA ALA A 50 0.30 -9.52 16.59
C ALA A 50 -0.98 -8.71 16.88
N GLU A 51 -0.85 -7.40 17.06
CA GLU A 51 -1.98 -6.48 17.26
C GLU A 51 -2.88 -6.43 16.02
N LEU A 52 -2.31 -6.24 14.83
CA LEU A 52 -3.06 -6.27 13.56
C LEU A 52 -3.78 -7.61 13.35
N ALA A 53 -3.09 -8.72 13.59
CA ALA A 53 -3.67 -10.07 13.47
C ALA A 53 -4.87 -10.27 14.43
N SER A 54 -4.87 -9.60 15.59
CA SER A 54 -5.99 -9.64 16.53
C SER A 54 -7.21 -8.83 16.06
N VAL A 55 -6.99 -7.81 15.21
CA VAL A 55 -8.02 -6.94 14.65
C VAL A 55 -8.63 -7.57 13.39
N LEU A 56 -7.82 -8.19 12.54
CA LEU A 56 -8.23 -8.75 11.24
C LEU A 56 -9.53 -9.57 11.27
N PRO A 57 -9.76 -10.55 12.19
CA PRO A 57 -11.00 -11.31 12.22
C PRO A 57 -12.24 -10.48 12.61
N LYS A 58 -12.07 -9.28 13.18
CA LYS A 58 -13.15 -8.38 13.60
C LYS A 58 -13.58 -7.39 12.50
N VAL A 59 -12.78 -7.28 11.43
CA VAL A 59 -12.99 -6.34 10.32
C VAL A 59 -13.29 -7.06 8.99
N LEU A 60 -13.59 -8.37 9.03
CA LEU A 60 -13.84 -9.16 7.82
C LEU A 60 -14.97 -8.60 6.94
N ASP A 61 -15.98 -8.03 7.58
CA ASP A 61 -17.17 -7.41 6.98
C ASP A 61 -17.07 -5.87 6.87
N LYS A 62 -15.89 -5.29 7.16
CA LYS A 62 -15.65 -3.85 7.20
C LYS A 62 -14.52 -3.48 6.24
N PRO A 63 -14.81 -3.30 4.93
CA PRO A 63 -13.78 -3.18 3.90
C PRO A 63 -12.79 -2.03 4.15
N GLN A 64 -13.27 -0.87 4.62
CA GLN A 64 -12.41 0.28 4.92
C GLN A 64 -11.40 -0.01 6.04
N LEU A 65 -11.84 -0.66 7.12
CA LEU A 65 -10.97 -1.08 8.21
C LEU A 65 -10.01 -2.20 7.77
N LYS A 66 -10.48 -3.11 6.90
CA LYS A 66 -9.61 -4.15 6.36
C LYS A 66 -8.52 -3.58 5.47
N ALA A 67 -8.86 -2.60 4.62
CA ALA A 67 -7.88 -1.86 3.82
C ALA A 67 -6.82 -1.19 4.71
N GLN A 68 -7.22 -0.56 5.81
CA GLN A 68 -6.26 0.02 6.77
C GLN A 68 -5.33 -1.03 7.39
N VAL A 69 -5.84 -2.21 7.76
CA VAL A 69 -4.98 -3.29 8.28
C VAL A 69 -3.93 -3.69 7.24
N HIS A 70 -4.34 -3.83 5.97
CA HIS A 70 -3.43 -4.18 4.89
C HIS A 70 -2.39 -3.08 4.63
N LEU A 71 -2.75 -1.80 4.70
CA LEU A 71 -1.80 -0.68 4.59
C LEU A 71 -0.74 -0.71 5.69
N VAL A 72 -1.11 -1.00 6.94
CA VAL A 72 -0.09 -1.12 8.00
C VAL A 72 0.81 -2.35 7.79
N PHE A 73 0.27 -3.47 7.28
CA PHE A 73 1.12 -4.63 6.95
C PHE A 73 2.08 -4.32 5.79
N GLU A 74 1.61 -3.57 4.80
CA GLU A 74 2.40 -3.11 3.66
C GLU A 74 3.62 -2.31 4.13
N GLU A 75 3.45 -1.25 4.90
CA GLU A 75 4.57 -0.46 5.46
C GLU A 75 5.54 -1.31 6.29
N ILE A 76 5.01 -2.26 7.08
CA ILE A 76 5.86 -3.19 7.85
C ILE A 76 6.70 -4.10 6.92
N PHE A 77 6.16 -4.51 5.78
CA PHE A 77 6.90 -5.36 4.83
C PHE A 77 7.89 -4.54 4.00
N GLU A 78 7.55 -3.30 3.68
CA GLU A 78 8.45 -2.35 3.02
C GLU A 78 9.70 -2.09 3.89
N GLU A 79 9.53 -1.76 5.18
CA GLU A 79 10.65 -1.59 6.14
C GLU A 79 11.52 -2.85 6.30
N GLN A 80 10.99 -4.02 5.92
CA GLN A 80 11.70 -5.30 5.96
C GLN A 80 12.35 -5.68 4.60
N ASP A 81 12.37 -4.76 3.64
CA ASP A 81 12.78 -4.97 2.24
C ASP A 81 12.03 -6.16 1.57
N ASN A 82 10.84 -6.50 2.08
CA ASN A 82 10.03 -7.60 1.58
C ASN A 82 8.96 -7.09 0.61
N TYR A 83 9.43 -6.52 -0.50
CA TYR A 83 8.59 -5.83 -1.47
C TYR A 83 7.53 -6.73 -2.13
N GLU A 84 7.78 -8.04 -2.31
CA GLU A 84 6.74 -8.95 -2.80
C GLU A 84 5.55 -9.02 -1.84
N ALA A 85 5.82 -9.05 -0.53
CA ALA A 85 4.77 -9.02 0.48
C ALA A 85 4.11 -7.64 0.56
N ALA A 86 4.88 -6.55 0.47
CA ALA A 86 4.33 -5.19 0.45
C ALA A 86 3.35 -5.01 -0.73
N LEU A 87 3.77 -5.37 -1.96
CA LEU A 87 2.90 -5.34 -3.14
C LEU A 87 1.63 -6.21 -2.96
N GLN A 88 1.77 -7.38 -2.33
CA GLN A 88 0.62 -8.25 -2.05
C GLN A 88 -0.38 -7.59 -1.08
N GLU A 89 0.10 -6.88 -0.07
CA GLU A 89 -0.73 -6.12 0.87
C GLU A 89 -1.32 -4.86 0.21
N CYS A 90 -0.60 -4.15 -0.66
CA CYS A 90 -1.18 -3.08 -1.50
C CYS A 90 -2.37 -3.61 -2.31
N LEU A 91 -2.24 -4.78 -2.96
CA LEU A 91 -3.33 -5.39 -3.73
C LEU A 91 -4.56 -5.61 -2.85
N TYR A 92 -4.38 -6.17 -1.65
CA TYR A 92 -5.48 -6.41 -0.73
C TYR A 92 -6.12 -5.11 -0.25
N ALA A 93 -5.31 -4.11 0.09
CA ALA A 93 -5.81 -2.78 0.47
C ALA A 93 -6.67 -2.17 -0.64
N MET A 94 -6.20 -2.18 -1.89
CA MET A 94 -6.93 -1.65 -3.03
C MET A 94 -8.24 -2.40 -3.33
N ILE A 95 -8.25 -3.74 -3.22
CA ILE A 95 -9.46 -4.54 -3.44
C ILE A 95 -10.52 -4.21 -2.40
N GLU A 96 -10.12 -4.15 -1.12
CA GLU A 96 -11.03 -3.85 -0.02
C GLU A 96 -11.52 -2.40 -0.06
N ALA A 97 -10.69 -1.48 -0.56
CA ALA A 97 -11.02 -0.06 -0.67
C ALA A 97 -11.76 0.33 -1.96
N LYS A 98 -12.04 -0.60 -2.89
CA LYS A 98 -12.55 -0.31 -4.25
C LYS A 98 -13.74 0.66 -4.32
N GLU A 99 -14.64 0.64 -3.34
CA GLU A 99 -15.84 1.49 -3.31
C GLU A 99 -15.76 2.66 -2.30
N GLY A 100 -14.58 2.93 -1.73
CA GLY A 100 -14.38 3.87 -0.63
C GLY A 100 -13.26 4.88 -0.85
N GLU A 101 -13.19 5.85 0.08
CA GLU A 101 -12.18 6.92 0.08
C GLU A 101 -10.74 6.43 0.30
N TYR A 102 -10.58 5.20 0.81
CA TYR A 102 -9.28 4.58 1.01
C TYR A 102 -8.65 4.06 -0.28
N PHE A 103 -9.37 4.07 -1.41
CA PHE A 103 -8.81 3.59 -2.67
C PHE A 103 -7.63 4.45 -3.10
N ASP A 104 -7.78 5.78 -3.02
CA ASP A 104 -6.72 6.72 -3.40
C ASP A 104 -5.51 6.56 -2.48
N ILE A 105 -5.72 6.37 -1.17
CA ILE A 105 -4.65 6.11 -0.20
C ILE A 105 -3.90 4.81 -0.53
N ALA A 106 -4.63 3.73 -0.82
CA ALA A 106 -4.02 2.45 -1.17
C ALA A 106 -3.33 2.46 -2.53
N PHE A 107 -3.83 3.27 -3.47
CA PHE A 107 -3.16 3.50 -4.74
C PHE A 107 -1.87 4.29 -4.56
N ASP A 108 -1.88 5.35 -3.75
CA ASP A 108 -0.69 6.15 -3.46
C ASP A 108 0.41 5.29 -2.81
N ALA A 109 0.05 4.46 -1.80
CA ALA A 109 0.99 3.51 -1.19
C ALA A 109 1.61 2.54 -2.22
N LEU A 110 0.80 2.00 -3.15
CA LEU A 110 1.31 1.18 -4.24
C LEU A 110 2.29 1.94 -5.14
N ILE A 111 2.00 3.20 -5.47
CA ILE A 111 2.88 4.03 -6.29
C ILE A 111 4.20 4.27 -5.58
N ASP A 112 4.18 4.51 -4.27
CA ASP A 112 5.39 4.71 -3.45
C ASP A 112 6.27 3.46 -3.46
N VAL A 113 5.69 2.26 -3.25
CA VAL A 113 6.43 0.98 -3.34
C VAL A 113 7.02 0.76 -4.73
N ILE A 114 6.24 1.01 -5.80
CA ILE A 114 6.73 0.87 -7.18
C ILE A 114 7.86 1.86 -7.45
N TRP A 115 7.75 3.09 -6.97
CA TRP A 115 8.77 4.12 -7.14
C TRP A 115 10.06 3.74 -6.42
N GLN A 116 9.97 3.23 -5.19
CA GLN A 116 11.13 2.73 -4.44
C GLN A 116 11.83 1.60 -5.21
N LEU A 117 11.07 0.60 -5.69
CA LEU A 117 11.60 -0.48 -6.53
C LEU A 117 12.26 0.02 -7.82
N MET A 118 11.74 1.10 -8.43
CA MET A 118 12.35 1.69 -9.62
C MET A 118 13.69 2.38 -9.30
N ILE A 119 13.81 3.02 -8.15
CA ILE A 119 15.04 3.68 -7.69
C ILE A 119 16.12 2.65 -7.33
N GLU A 120 15.72 1.53 -6.74
CA GLU A 120 16.64 0.47 -6.33
C GLU A 120 17.05 -0.47 -7.48
N ASP A 121 16.62 -0.19 -8.70
CA ASP A 121 16.79 -1.04 -9.88
C ASP A 121 16.18 -2.46 -9.74
N GLU A 122 15.23 -2.65 -8.81
CA GLU A 122 14.52 -3.90 -8.53
C GLU A 122 13.36 -4.15 -9.52
N PHE A 123 13.62 -3.93 -10.81
CA PHE A 123 12.61 -3.99 -11.88
C PHE A 123 11.95 -5.37 -12.00
N GLU A 124 12.66 -6.44 -11.64
CA GLU A 124 12.16 -7.80 -11.69
C GLU A 124 10.95 -8.04 -10.80
N ILE A 125 11.01 -7.49 -9.58
CA ILE A 125 9.90 -7.56 -8.63
C ILE A 125 8.67 -6.87 -9.25
N ILE A 126 8.85 -5.72 -9.92
CA ILE A 126 7.75 -4.98 -10.54
C ILE A 126 7.07 -5.80 -11.63
N TYR A 127 7.79 -6.20 -12.70
CA TYR A 127 7.14 -6.84 -13.85
C TYR A 127 6.66 -8.27 -13.57
N ASN A 128 7.14 -8.94 -12.51
CA ASN A 128 6.64 -10.23 -12.08
C ASN A 128 5.35 -10.14 -11.26
N ASN A 129 5.09 -9.01 -10.61
CA ASN A 129 3.96 -8.84 -9.70
C ASN A 129 2.84 -7.95 -10.27
N ILE A 130 3.14 -6.98 -11.14
CA ILE A 130 2.17 -5.95 -11.55
C ILE A 130 0.92 -6.50 -12.27
N ASP A 131 1.01 -7.68 -12.89
CA ASP A 131 -0.11 -8.34 -13.55
C ASP A 131 -1.26 -8.67 -12.56
N MET A 132 -0.98 -8.86 -11.27
CA MET A 132 -2.03 -9.13 -10.29
C MET A 132 -2.97 -7.94 -10.12
N PHE A 133 -2.44 -6.72 -10.16
CA PHE A 133 -3.23 -5.50 -10.09
C PHE A 133 -4.05 -5.27 -11.36
N ALA A 134 -3.44 -5.48 -12.54
CA ALA A 134 -4.13 -5.40 -13.82
C ALA A 134 -5.34 -6.35 -13.91
N ASN A 135 -5.24 -7.53 -13.28
CA ASN A 135 -6.32 -8.51 -13.24
C ASN A 135 -7.38 -8.19 -12.16
N ALA A 136 -6.97 -7.68 -11.01
CA ALA A 136 -7.90 -7.34 -9.92
C ALA A 136 -8.68 -6.04 -10.16
N ILE A 137 -8.07 -5.09 -10.89
CA ILE A 137 -8.62 -3.76 -11.14
C ILE A 137 -8.59 -3.49 -12.66
N PRO A 138 -9.50 -4.12 -13.44
CA PRO A 138 -9.49 -4.01 -14.90
C PRO A 138 -9.61 -2.58 -15.41
N GLU A 139 -10.18 -1.67 -14.62
CA GLU A 139 -10.33 -0.25 -14.95
C GLU A 139 -8.98 0.47 -15.03
N LEU A 140 -7.94 -0.03 -14.35
CA LEU A 140 -6.57 0.49 -14.34
C LEU A 140 -5.60 -0.40 -15.15
N LYS A 141 -6.10 -1.39 -15.88
CA LYS A 141 -5.28 -2.37 -16.60
C LYS A 141 -4.22 -1.73 -17.50
N ASP A 142 -4.62 -0.75 -18.32
CA ASP A 142 -3.69 -0.09 -19.24
C ASP A 142 -2.56 0.67 -18.50
N PHE A 143 -2.86 1.21 -17.31
CA PHE A 143 -1.85 1.86 -16.46
C PHE A 143 -0.83 0.84 -15.94
N PHE A 144 -1.30 -0.29 -15.40
CA PHE A 144 -0.42 -1.35 -14.92
C PHE A 144 0.40 -2.02 -16.03
N GLU A 145 -0.16 -2.17 -17.24
CA GLU A 145 0.62 -2.56 -18.43
C GLU A 145 1.72 -1.54 -18.76
N GLY A 146 1.44 -0.23 -18.57
CA GLY A 146 2.42 0.84 -18.70
C GLY A 146 3.56 0.73 -17.69
N VAL A 147 3.23 0.56 -16.40
CA VAL A 147 4.23 0.34 -15.32
C VAL A 147 5.14 -0.85 -15.66
N LYS A 148 4.54 -1.97 -16.09
CA LYS A 148 5.27 -3.17 -16.50
C LYS A 148 6.25 -2.89 -17.64
N ALA A 149 5.79 -2.17 -18.66
CA ALA A 149 6.61 -1.85 -19.83
C ALA A 149 7.79 -0.96 -19.46
N ILE A 150 7.58 0.03 -18.57
CA ILE A 150 8.65 0.90 -18.06
C ILE A 150 9.71 0.07 -17.33
N ALA A 151 9.30 -0.81 -16.40
CA ALA A 151 10.22 -1.67 -15.66
C ALA A 151 11.03 -2.58 -16.61
N LEU A 152 10.37 -3.22 -17.58
CA LEU A 152 11.04 -4.06 -18.59
C LEU A 152 12.02 -3.26 -19.45
N PHE A 153 11.72 -2.00 -19.76
CA PHE A 153 12.61 -1.14 -20.54
C PHE A 153 13.83 -0.71 -19.75
N LYS A 154 13.66 -0.33 -18.48
CA LYS A 154 14.78 -0.03 -17.58
C LYS A 154 15.68 -1.25 -17.34
N ASP A 155 15.10 -2.45 -17.29
CA ASP A 155 15.83 -3.74 -17.25
C ASP A 155 16.43 -4.15 -18.63
N GLY A 156 16.30 -3.32 -19.66
CA GLY A 156 16.85 -3.57 -21.00
C GLY A 156 16.22 -4.74 -21.77
N LYS A 157 15.03 -5.20 -21.35
CA LYS A 157 14.33 -6.36 -21.92
C LYS A 157 13.44 -6.03 -23.11
N VAL A 158 13.02 -4.78 -23.24
CA VAL A 158 12.18 -4.28 -24.35
C VAL A 158 12.72 -2.97 -24.90
N GLY A 159 12.33 -2.62 -26.13
CA GLY A 159 12.65 -1.34 -26.74
C GLY A 159 11.71 -0.21 -26.33
N ARG A 160 12.05 1.01 -26.78
CA ARG A 160 11.23 2.22 -26.56
C ARG A 160 9.88 2.16 -27.28
N GLU A 161 9.79 1.41 -28.38
CA GLU A 161 8.57 1.26 -29.18
C GLU A 161 7.50 0.55 -28.35
N GLU A 162 7.85 -0.55 -27.69
CA GLU A 162 6.96 -1.34 -26.83
C GLU A 162 6.45 -0.52 -25.64
N VAL A 163 7.30 0.30 -25.01
CA VAL A 163 6.88 1.23 -23.96
C VAL A 163 5.90 2.26 -24.50
N SER A 164 6.21 2.87 -25.65
CA SER A 164 5.36 3.89 -26.24
C SER A 164 3.98 3.33 -26.58
N GLU A 165 3.91 2.11 -27.12
CA GLU A 165 2.65 1.43 -27.41
C GLU A 165 1.82 1.18 -26.13
N ALA A 166 2.45 0.76 -25.03
CA ALA A 166 1.77 0.54 -23.76
C ALA A 166 1.23 1.87 -23.17
N VAL A 167 2.08 2.90 -23.08
CA VAL A 167 1.71 4.21 -22.52
C VAL A 167 0.58 4.87 -23.32
N LEU A 168 0.57 4.75 -24.65
CA LEU A 168 -0.48 5.33 -25.51
C LEU A 168 -1.89 4.76 -25.27
N LYS A 169 -2.01 3.59 -24.64
CA LYS A 169 -3.32 3.03 -24.26
C LYS A 169 -3.95 3.81 -23.12
N VAL A 170 -3.15 4.31 -22.18
CA VAL A 170 -3.62 5.08 -21.03
C VAL A 170 -4.24 6.40 -21.47
N LYS A 171 -5.50 6.63 -21.09
CA LYS A 171 -6.27 7.82 -21.49
C LYS A 171 -6.40 8.87 -20.39
N ASP A 172 -6.30 8.48 -19.13
CA ASP A 172 -6.33 9.42 -18.02
C ASP A 172 -4.98 10.15 -17.94
N ARG A 173 -5.03 11.49 -18.02
CA ARG A 173 -3.87 12.38 -17.93
C ARG A 173 -3.09 12.15 -16.64
N ARG A 174 -3.78 11.95 -15.51
CA ARG A 174 -3.13 11.78 -14.19
C ARG A 174 -2.32 10.49 -14.14
N LEU A 175 -2.85 9.41 -14.71
CA LEU A 175 -2.15 8.14 -14.80
C LEU A 175 -0.97 8.22 -15.77
N LEU A 176 -1.07 9.00 -16.84
CA LEU A 176 0.07 9.29 -17.73
C LEU A 176 1.16 10.07 -17.00
N ASP A 177 0.81 11.12 -16.25
CA ASP A 177 1.77 11.92 -15.48
C ASP A 177 2.50 11.04 -14.43
N LEU A 178 1.80 10.07 -13.82
CA LEU A 178 2.41 9.07 -12.93
C LEU A 178 3.36 8.11 -13.66
N LEU A 179 3.01 7.65 -14.87
CA LEU A 179 3.92 6.82 -15.67
C LEU A 179 5.18 7.60 -16.09
N GLU A 180 5.05 8.88 -16.43
CA GLU A 180 6.19 9.75 -16.70
C GLU A 180 7.07 9.89 -15.45
N PHE A 181 6.48 10.15 -14.28
CA PHE A 181 7.20 10.20 -13.01
C PHE A 181 7.97 8.91 -12.71
N LEU A 182 7.33 7.74 -12.84
CA LEU A 182 7.99 6.45 -12.61
C LEU A 182 9.10 6.16 -13.63
N ALA A 183 8.96 6.62 -14.88
CA ALA A 183 10.00 6.47 -15.90
C ALA A 183 11.24 7.31 -15.59
N GLU A 184 11.07 8.48 -14.96
CA GLU A 184 12.14 9.41 -14.58
C GLU A 184 12.85 9.04 -13.26
N ALA A 185 12.37 8.05 -12.52
CA ALA A 185 12.98 7.61 -11.27
C ALA A 185 14.41 7.08 -11.48
N GLU A 186 15.41 7.76 -10.90
CA GLU A 186 16.84 7.44 -10.90
C GLU A 186 17.47 7.91 -9.56
N LEU A 187 18.52 7.22 -9.08
CA LEU A 187 19.30 7.56 -7.86
C LEU A 187 20.21 8.78 -8.03
#